data_AF-A0A8B8W9X1-F1
#
_entry.id   AF-A0A8B8W9X1-F1
#
_cell.length_a   1.000
_cell.length_b   1.000
_cell.length_c   1.000
_cell.angle_alpha   90.00
_cell.angle_beta   90.00
_cell.angle_gamma   90.00
#
_symmetry.space_group_name_H-M   'P 1'
#
loop_
_entity.id
_entity.type
_entity.pdbx_description
1 polymer ?
#
loop_
_entity_poly.entity_id
_entity_poly.type
_entity_poly.pdbx_seq_one_letter_code
_entity_poly.pdbx_strand_id
1 'polypeptide(L)'
;MRVRALASGVGGARTWGSVGVARGLGRGVVPLTPCLFQTLSEGWLAPPCPLSGTLGSSCSCGDGASCEGSGRRPPDTMSVGFIGAGQLAFALAKGFTAAGVLAAHKIMASSPDMDLATVSALRKMGVNLTPHNKETVQHSDVLFLAVKPHIIPFILDEIAADIEDRHIVVSCAAGVTISSIEKKLTAFQPAPKVIRCMTNTPVVVREGATVYATGTHAQVEDGRLLEQLMGSVGFCTEVEEDLIDAVTGLSGSGPAYAFTALDALADGGVKMGLPRRLAVRLGAQALLGAAKMLLDSEQHPGQLKDNVCSPGGATIHALHVLESGGFRSLLINAVEASCIRTRELQSMADREKVSPAAIKKTILDKVKLDSPSGTSLAPSGHSKLLPRSMAPAGKKD
;
A
#
# COMPACT_ATOMS: atom_id res chain seq x y z
N MET A 1 -56.33 35.92 -4.06
CA MET A 1 -57.50 36.64 -3.51
C MET A 1 -58.02 35.86 -2.30
N ARG A 2 -58.34 36.58 -1.22
CA ARG A 2 -58.74 36.12 0.13
C ARG A 2 -60.11 35.45 0.17
N VAL A 3 -60.35 34.60 1.19
CA VAL A 3 -61.50 34.52 2.15
C VAL A 3 -61.10 33.43 3.20
N ARG A 4 -60.60 33.69 4.45
CA ARG A 4 -61.22 34.00 5.78
C ARG A 4 -62.57 33.28 6.05
N ALA A 5 -62.94 32.67 7.18
CA ALA A 5 -62.47 32.60 8.58
C ALA A 5 -63.38 31.59 9.37
N LEU A 6 -63.16 31.49 10.69
CA LEU A 6 -63.95 30.90 11.82
C LEU A 6 -63.42 29.52 12.30
N ALA A 7 -62.78 29.33 13.46
CA ALA A 7 -62.93 29.78 14.87
C ALA A 7 -63.91 28.94 15.72
N SER A 8 -63.36 28.13 16.62
CA SER A 8 -63.82 27.75 17.99
C SER A 8 -62.76 26.76 18.52
N GLY A 9 -62.28 26.75 19.77
CA GLY A 9 -62.67 27.37 21.03
C GLY A 9 -62.56 26.30 22.12
N VAL A 10 -62.01 26.67 23.29
CA VAL A 10 -61.89 25.90 24.56
C VAL A 10 -60.71 24.90 24.60
N GLY A 11 -59.76 24.92 25.53
CA GLY A 11 -59.61 25.59 26.83
C GLY A 11 -59.05 24.56 27.82
N GLY A 12 -57.93 24.85 28.51
CA GLY A 12 -57.46 24.02 29.63
C GLY A 12 -55.96 24.03 29.91
N ALA A 13 -55.45 25.13 30.47
CA ALA A 13 -54.21 25.10 31.24
C ALA A 13 -54.49 24.49 32.63
N ARG A 14 -53.64 23.57 33.10
CA ARG A 14 -53.38 23.36 34.53
C ARG A 14 -51.92 22.97 34.78
N THR A 15 -51.38 23.67 35.75
CA THR A 15 -50.02 23.71 36.28
C THR A 15 -49.76 22.69 37.38
N TRP A 16 -48.48 22.30 37.49
CA TRP A 16 -47.68 22.11 38.71
C TRP A 16 -48.02 20.97 39.69
N GLY A 17 -46.96 20.19 40.01
CA GLY A 17 -46.89 19.29 41.15
C GLY A 17 -45.44 18.85 41.41
N SER A 18 -44.75 19.61 42.26
CA SER A 18 -43.45 19.28 42.86
C SER A 18 -43.66 18.44 44.12
N VAL A 19 -42.94 17.31 44.27
CA VAL A 19 -42.56 16.64 45.54
C VAL A 19 -41.37 15.72 45.19
N GLY A 20 -40.25 15.59 45.90
CA GLY A 20 -39.80 16.13 47.18
C GLY A 20 -38.33 15.71 47.41
N VAL A 21 -37.63 16.53 48.18
CA VAL A 21 -36.25 16.36 48.65
C VAL A 21 -36.24 15.42 49.86
N ALA A 22 -35.24 14.53 49.96
CA ALA A 22 -34.81 13.95 51.23
C ALA A 22 -33.29 13.94 51.34
N ARG A 23 -32.79 14.61 52.39
CA ARG A 23 -31.40 14.67 52.86
C ARG A 23 -31.19 13.64 53.99
N GLY A 24 -29.96 13.14 54.11
CA GLY A 24 -29.38 12.54 55.33
C GLY A 24 -28.10 11.75 55.00
N LEU A 25 -26.91 12.36 55.00
CA LEU A 25 -25.93 12.46 56.11
C LEU A 25 -25.45 11.11 56.68
N GLY A 26 -24.15 10.79 56.51
CA GLY A 26 -23.50 9.68 57.21
C GLY A 26 -22.09 9.29 56.73
N ARG A 27 -21.10 10.05 57.18
CA ARG A 27 -19.63 9.86 57.22
C ARG A 27 -19.04 8.44 57.00
N GLY A 28 -17.88 8.40 56.32
CA GLY A 28 -16.90 7.31 56.44
C GLY A 28 -15.77 7.39 55.42
N VAL A 29 -14.68 8.10 55.74
CA VAL A 29 -13.41 8.13 54.99
C VAL A 29 -12.45 7.13 55.63
N VAL A 30 -11.95 6.16 54.87
CA VAL A 30 -10.67 5.45 55.14
C VAL A 30 -10.02 5.11 53.78
N PRO A 31 -8.73 5.39 53.57
CA PRO A 31 -8.04 5.15 52.31
C PRO A 31 -7.36 3.77 52.30
N LEU A 32 -7.28 3.13 51.13
CA LEU A 32 -6.36 2.01 50.88
C LEU A 32 -5.52 2.31 49.63
N THR A 33 -4.23 2.44 49.87
CA THR A 33 -3.11 2.54 48.92
C THR A 33 -2.86 1.20 48.20
N PRO A 34 -2.07 1.20 47.10
CA PRO A 34 -2.12 0.19 46.05
C PRO A 34 -1.16 -0.99 46.29
N CYS A 35 -1.58 -2.19 45.89
CA CYS A 35 -0.68 -3.35 45.77
C CYS A 35 -0.37 -3.64 44.30
N LEU A 36 0.93 -3.81 44.05
CA LEU A 36 1.57 -4.33 42.85
C LEU A 36 0.86 -5.58 42.29
N PHE A 37 0.73 -5.68 40.97
CA PHE A 37 0.89 -6.97 40.31
C PHE A 37 1.71 -6.80 39.02
N GLN A 38 2.88 -7.42 39.08
CA GLN A 38 3.85 -7.57 38.02
C GLN A 38 3.54 -8.90 37.33
N THR A 39 3.58 -8.90 35.98
CA THR A 39 3.94 -10.01 35.06
C THR A 39 3.27 -11.40 35.17
N LEU A 40 2.74 -11.86 34.03
CA LEU A 40 2.84 -13.22 33.41
C LEU A 40 1.86 -13.18 32.20
N SER A 41 2.31 -13.00 30.96
CA SER A 41 2.87 -14.00 30.02
C SER A 41 1.97 -15.21 29.75
N GLU A 42 1.62 -15.36 28.48
CA GLU A 42 1.27 -16.60 27.75
C GLU A 42 -0.10 -17.26 27.98
N GLY A 43 -0.77 -17.56 26.86
CA GLY A 43 -1.98 -18.37 26.85
C GLY A 43 -2.91 -18.14 25.65
N TRP A 44 -2.41 -18.28 24.41
CA TRP A 44 -3.29 -18.48 23.25
C TRP A 44 -3.51 -19.99 23.07
N LEU A 45 -4.76 -20.42 23.23
CA LEU A 45 -5.23 -21.78 23.06
C LEU A 45 -5.41 -22.11 21.57
N ALA A 46 -4.77 -23.19 21.11
CA ALA A 46 -5.06 -23.86 19.85
C ALA A 46 -6.26 -24.84 20.01
N PRO A 47 -7.04 -25.14 18.95
CA PRO A 47 -8.14 -26.10 19.01
C PRO A 47 -7.63 -27.56 18.95
N PRO A 48 -8.40 -28.55 19.44
CA PRO A 48 -7.91 -29.90 19.68
C PRO A 48 -7.98 -30.80 18.43
N CYS A 49 -6.92 -31.58 18.21
CA CYS A 49 -6.93 -32.77 17.37
C CYS A 49 -7.70 -33.91 18.07
N PRO A 50 -8.54 -34.70 17.37
CA PRO A 50 -9.02 -35.98 17.89
C PRO A 50 -8.10 -37.13 17.46
N LEU A 51 -7.65 -37.91 18.44
CA LEU A 51 -6.94 -39.18 18.26
C LEU A 51 -7.90 -40.38 18.37
N SER A 52 -7.61 -41.36 17.52
CA SER A 52 -7.74 -42.82 17.71
C SER A 52 -9.10 -43.51 17.47
N GLY A 53 -9.07 -44.42 16.49
CA GLY A 53 -9.95 -45.57 16.36
C GLY A 53 -9.18 -46.69 15.65
N THR A 54 -8.69 -47.65 16.43
CA THR A 54 -8.02 -48.87 15.97
C THR A 54 -9.02 -49.87 15.40
N LEU A 55 -8.76 -50.40 14.19
CA LEU A 55 -9.13 -51.75 13.78
C LEU A 55 -8.23 -52.16 12.61
N GLY A 56 -7.49 -53.25 12.80
CA GLY A 56 -6.51 -53.74 11.85
C GLY A 56 -7.12 -54.42 10.64
N SER A 57 -6.51 -54.19 9.49
CA SER A 57 -6.37 -55.18 8.43
C SER A 57 -5.01 -54.97 7.78
N SER A 58 -4.24 -56.05 7.78
CA SER A 58 -2.92 -56.17 7.19
C SER A 58 -3.00 -56.03 5.67
N CYS A 59 -2.32 -55.03 5.11
CA CYS A 59 -1.92 -55.05 3.71
C CYS A 59 -0.40 -54.94 3.65
N SER A 60 0.19 -56.05 3.24
CA SER A 60 1.59 -56.25 2.89
C SER A 60 2.11 -55.18 1.94
N CYS A 61 3.28 -54.63 2.26
CA CYS A 61 4.09 -53.83 1.35
C CYS A 61 4.42 -54.65 0.10
N GLY A 62 3.93 -54.19 -1.05
CA GLY A 62 4.36 -54.63 -2.38
C GLY A 62 5.17 -53.51 -3.01
N ASP A 63 6.32 -53.90 -3.54
CA ASP A 63 7.30 -53.06 -4.24
C ASP A 63 6.69 -52.21 -5.38
N GLY A 64 7.27 -51.03 -5.57
CA GLY A 64 7.31 -50.37 -6.88
C GLY A 64 6.08 -49.54 -7.27
N ALA A 65 5.93 -48.36 -6.66
CA ALA A 65 5.27 -47.24 -7.31
C ALA A 65 5.94 -45.95 -6.86
N SER A 66 6.90 -45.48 -7.66
CA SER A 66 7.46 -44.14 -7.54
C SER A 66 6.35 -43.11 -7.78
N CYS A 67 5.85 -42.52 -6.70
CA CYS A 67 5.10 -41.27 -6.78
C CYS A 67 6.11 -40.17 -7.15
N GLU A 68 6.23 -39.85 -8.44
CA GLU A 68 6.84 -38.59 -8.88
C GLU A 68 5.90 -37.45 -8.47
N GLY A 69 5.96 -37.08 -7.19
CA GLY A 69 5.40 -35.84 -6.67
C GLY A 69 6.26 -34.68 -7.16
N SER A 70 5.61 -33.68 -7.74
CA SER A 70 6.23 -32.45 -8.23
C SER A 70 7.25 -31.88 -7.23
N GLY A 71 8.52 -31.87 -7.63
CA GLY A 71 9.66 -31.52 -6.78
C GLY A 71 9.76 -30.03 -6.47
N ARG A 72 8.77 -29.44 -5.79
CA ARG A 72 8.84 -28.05 -5.36
C ARG A 72 9.10 -27.90 -3.88
N ARG A 73 9.97 -26.93 -3.61
CA ARG A 73 10.59 -26.61 -2.33
C ARG A 73 9.58 -25.95 -1.39
N PRO A 74 9.49 -26.35 -0.11
CA PRO A 74 8.70 -25.64 0.88
C PRO A 74 9.23 -24.20 1.09
N PRO A 75 8.41 -23.28 1.66
CA PRO A 75 8.76 -21.87 1.84
C PRO A 75 10.14 -21.65 2.49
N ASP A 76 10.53 -22.53 3.41
CA ASP A 76 11.81 -22.49 4.13
C ASP A 76 13.06 -22.61 3.24
N THR A 77 12.90 -23.05 1.99
CA THR A 77 14.01 -23.23 1.03
C THR A 77 13.93 -22.32 -0.19
N MET A 78 12.90 -21.47 -0.29
CA MET A 78 12.65 -20.53 -1.38
C MET A 78 13.47 -19.24 -1.22
N SER A 79 13.95 -18.68 -2.33
CA SER A 79 14.56 -17.34 -2.37
C SER A 79 13.67 -16.34 -3.12
N VAL A 80 13.67 -15.09 -2.64
CA VAL A 80 12.87 -14.00 -3.21
C VAL A 80 13.76 -12.88 -3.72
N GLY A 81 13.48 -12.43 -4.93
CA GLY A 81 14.17 -11.33 -5.60
C GLY A 81 13.28 -10.12 -5.78
N PHE A 82 13.84 -8.93 -5.65
CA PHE A 82 13.20 -7.67 -5.99
C PHE A 82 14.04 -6.94 -7.03
N ILE A 83 13.51 -6.78 -8.24
CA ILE A 83 14.07 -5.82 -9.19
C ILE A 83 13.45 -4.46 -8.87
N GLY A 84 14.26 -3.55 -8.36
CA GLY A 84 13.87 -2.28 -7.77
C GLY A 84 13.91 -2.31 -6.24
N ALA A 85 14.64 -1.38 -5.63
CA ALA A 85 14.77 -1.25 -4.17
C ALA A 85 14.01 -0.03 -3.61
N GLY A 86 12.81 0.24 -4.13
CA GLY A 86 11.97 1.36 -3.73
C GLY A 86 11.20 1.12 -2.42
N GLN A 87 10.20 1.98 -2.17
CA GLN A 87 9.34 1.88 -0.98
C GLN A 87 8.57 0.56 -0.91
N LEU A 88 8.07 0.07 -2.07
CA LEU A 88 7.32 -1.18 -2.12
C LEU A 88 8.19 -2.40 -1.80
N ALA A 89 9.37 -2.50 -2.42
CA ALA A 89 10.32 -3.58 -2.14
C ALA A 89 10.75 -3.58 -0.67
N PHE A 90 11.03 -2.41 -0.09
CA PHE A 90 11.30 -2.28 1.34
C PHE A 90 10.11 -2.74 2.21
N ALA A 91 8.90 -2.32 1.86
CA ALA A 91 7.70 -2.68 2.61
C ALA A 91 7.45 -4.20 2.60
N LEU A 92 7.58 -4.85 1.44
CA LEU A 92 7.42 -6.30 1.30
C LEU A 92 8.54 -7.08 2.01
N ALA A 93 9.80 -6.70 1.81
CA ALA A 93 10.93 -7.34 2.49
C ALA A 93 10.79 -7.23 4.02
N LYS A 94 10.38 -6.06 4.53
CA LYS A 94 10.09 -5.87 5.96
C LYS A 94 8.90 -6.71 6.42
N GLY A 95 7.83 -6.75 5.65
CA GLY A 95 6.65 -7.55 5.96
C GLY A 95 6.97 -9.04 6.05
N PHE A 96 7.63 -9.59 5.04
CA PHE A 96 7.98 -11.02 4.98
C PHE A 96 8.93 -11.44 6.11
N THR A 97 9.95 -10.62 6.40
CA THR A 97 10.87 -10.89 7.50
C THR A 97 10.18 -10.78 8.86
N ALA A 98 9.30 -9.79 9.05
CA ALA A 98 8.52 -9.65 10.29
C ALA A 98 7.46 -10.74 10.48
N ALA A 99 6.93 -11.32 9.40
CA ALA A 99 6.02 -12.45 9.44
C ALA A 99 6.75 -13.78 9.71
N GLY A 100 8.09 -13.81 9.61
CA GLY A 100 8.89 -15.01 9.82
C GLY A 100 8.81 -16.03 8.68
N VAL A 101 8.22 -15.66 7.53
CA VAL A 101 8.07 -16.55 6.36
C VAL A 101 9.34 -16.63 5.51
N LEU A 102 10.21 -15.61 5.59
CA LEU A 102 11.48 -15.56 4.87
C LEU A 102 12.57 -14.95 5.75
N ALA A 103 13.73 -15.61 5.80
CA ALA A 103 14.92 -15.01 6.40
C ALA A 103 15.46 -13.89 5.50
N ALA A 104 15.94 -12.79 6.10
CA ALA A 104 16.39 -11.62 5.34
C ALA A 104 17.48 -11.94 4.30
N HIS A 105 18.39 -12.87 4.61
CA HIS A 105 19.46 -13.31 3.70
C HIS A 105 18.97 -14.14 2.50
N LYS A 106 17.72 -14.63 2.52
CA LYS A 106 17.04 -15.27 1.38
C LYS A 106 16.39 -14.26 0.44
N ILE A 107 16.43 -12.98 0.79
CA ILE A 107 15.91 -11.89 -0.01
C ILE A 107 17.08 -11.18 -0.67
N MET A 108 16.96 -10.92 -1.98
CA MET A 108 17.89 -10.08 -2.73
C MET A 108 17.13 -8.95 -3.42
N ALA A 109 17.66 -7.73 -3.39
CA ALA A 109 17.09 -6.60 -4.12
C ALA A 109 18.14 -5.89 -4.95
N SER A 110 17.77 -5.50 -6.18
CA SER A 110 18.61 -4.71 -7.07
C SER A 110 18.15 -3.26 -7.24
N SER A 111 19.11 -2.35 -7.31
CA SER A 111 18.89 -0.95 -7.67
C SER A 111 20.14 -0.36 -8.31
N PRO A 112 20.01 0.41 -9.42
CA PRO A 112 21.15 1.12 -10.00
C PRO A 112 21.66 2.25 -9.09
N ASP A 113 20.79 2.79 -8.23
CA ASP A 113 21.13 3.80 -7.23
C ASP A 113 21.17 3.15 -5.84
N MET A 114 22.38 3.04 -5.29
CA MET A 114 22.67 2.35 -4.02
C MET A 114 22.69 3.29 -2.81
N ASP A 115 22.55 4.60 -3.02
CA ASP A 115 22.60 5.61 -1.96
C ASP A 115 21.20 5.98 -1.43
N LEU A 116 20.16 5.35 -1.97
CA LEU A 116 18.78 5.54 -1.52
C LEU A 116 18.60 5.14 -0.05
N ALA A 117 17.78 5.92 0.67
CA ALA A 117 17.43 5.62 2.07
C ALA A 117 16.80 4.22 2.24
N THR A 118 16.02 3.75 1.26
CA THR A 118 15.44 2.41 1.24
C THR A 118 16.49 1.32 1.11
N VAL A 119 17.53 1.52 0.29
CA VAL A 119 18.66 0.60 0.15
C VAL A 119 19.44 0.51 1.47
N SER A 120 19.70 1.64 2.13
CA SER A 120 20.32 1.66 3.47
C SER A 120 19.49 0.87 4.50
N ALA A 121 18.16 1.03 4.47
CA ALA A 121 17.25 0.32 5.37
C ALA A 121 17.21 -1.19 5.09
N LEU A 122 17.17 -1.61 3.82
CA LEU A 122 17.27 -3.01 3.41
C LEU A 122 18.58 -3.65 3.85
N ARG A 123 19.71 -2.92 3.71
CA ARG A 123 21.02 -3.39 4.16
C ARG A 123 21.04 -3.67 5.66
N LYS A 124 20.49 -2.75 6.45
CA LYS A 124 20.39 -2.89 7.93
C LYS A 124 19.51 -4.06 8.35
N MET A 125 18.55 -4.47 7.51
CA MET A 125 17.68 -5.62 7.74
C MET A 125 18.36 -6.96 7.45
N GLY A 126 19.51 -6.95 6.75
CA GLY A 126 20.21 -8.16 6.34
C GLY A 126 19.76 -8.71 4.98
N VAL A 127 19.12 -7.87 4.15
CA VAL A 127 18.78 -8.20 2.76
C VAL A 127 20.02 -8.09 1.88
N ASN A 128 20.21 -9.06 0.98
CA ASN A 128 21.29 -9.01 -0.01
C ASN A 128 21.00 -7.93 -1.04
N LEU A 129 22.00 -7.12 -1.37
CA LEU A 129 21.83 -5.98 -2.26
C LEU A 129 22.87 -6.03 -3.38
N THR A 130 22.44 -5.73 -4.59
CA THR A 130 23.30 -5.73 -5.78
C THR A 130 22.90 -4.60 -6.73
N PRO A 131 23.85 -3.99 -7.47
CA PRO A 131 23.49 -3.09 -8.57
C PRO A 131 23.01 -3.86 -9.83
N HIS A 132 23.16 -5.18 -9.89
CA HIS A 132 22.95 -5.98 -11.09
C HIS A 132 21.64 -6.77 -11.04
N ASN A 133 20.72 -6.53 -11.98
CA ASN A 133 19.43 -7.23 -12.03
C ASN A 133 19.58 -8.73 -12.31
N LYS A 134 20.57 -9.11 -13.11
CA LYS A 134 20.85 -10.51 -13.46
C LYS A 134 21.21 -11.35 -12.23
N GLU A 135 21.96 -10.80 -11.28
CA GLU A 135 22.29 -11.49 -10.03
C GLU A 135 21.03 -11.74 -9.19
N THR A 136 20.12 -10.77 -9.12
CA THR A 136 18.83 -10.94 -8.46
C THR A 136 18.02 -12.06 -9.11
N VAL A 137 17.99 -12.15 -10.43
CA VAL A 137 17.30 -13.23 -11.16
C VAL A 137 17.90 -14.58 -10.80
N GLN A 138 19.22 -14.73 -10.95
CA GLN A 138 19.92 -16.00 -10.68
C GLN A 138 19.75 -16.48 -9.24
N HIS A 139 19.69 -15.56 -8.27
CA HIS A 139 19.49 -15.89 -6.87
C HIS A 139 18.07 -16.38 -6.53
N SER A 140 17.06 -15.99 -7.31
CA SER A 140 15.66 -16.01 -6.85
C SER A 140 14.84 -17.14 -7.47
N ASP A 141 13.86 -17.64 -6.71
CA ASP A 141 12.80 -18.52 -7.22
C ASP A 141 11.54 -17.69 -7.56
N VAL A 142 11.20 -16.71 -6.71
CA VAL A 142 10.12 -15.75 -6.94
C VAL A 142 10.71 -14.36 -7.16
N LEU A 143 10.43 -13.76 -8.32
CA LEU A 143 11.03 -12.51 -8.76
C LEU A 143 9.97 -11.40 -8.85
N PHE A 144 10.00 -10.47 -7.90
CA PHE A 144 9.15 -9.29 -7.90
C PHE A 144 9.72 -8.18 -8.77
N LEU A 145 8.92 -7.69 -9.73
CA LEU A 145 9.20 -6.48 -10.49
C LEU A 145 8.60 -5.27 -9.77
N ALA A 146 9.42 -4.59 -8.97
CA ALA A 146 9.04 -3.47 -8.11
C ALA A 146 9.59 -2.12 -8.61
N VAL A 147 9.69 -1.96 -9.94
CA VAL A 147 10.09 -0.71 -10.62
C VAL A 147 8.87 0.06 -11.15
N LYS A 148 9.10 1.28 -11.62
CA LYS A 148 8.05 2.09 -12.25
C LYS A 148 7.57 1.43 -13.57
N PRO A 149 6.30 1.60 -13.96
CA PRO A 149 5.72 0.93 -15.14
C PRO A 149 6.54 1.11 -16.44
N HIS A 150 6.98 2.33 -16.74
CA HIS A 150 7.78 2.63 -17.93
C HIS A 150 9.19 1.98 -17.93
N ILE A 151 9.66 1.48 -16.79
CA ILE A 151 10.97 0.83 -16.67
C ILE A 151 10.85 -0.68 -17.00
N ILE A 152 9.67 -1.28 -16.81
CA ILE A 152 9.46 -2.73 -17.00
C ILE A 152 9.92 -3.23 -18.37
N PRO A 153 9.58 -2.59 -19.52
CA PRO A 153 10.01 -3.08 -20.82
C PRO A 153 11.53 -3.25 -20.94
N PHE A 154 12.30 -2.33 -20.36
CA PHE A 154 13.77 -2.37 -20.41
C PHE A 154 14.36 -3.46 -19.54
N ILE A 155 13.79 -3.64 -18.35
CA ILE A 155 14.20 -4.69 -17.42
C ILE A 155 13.94 -6.07 -18.02
N LEU A 156 12.76 -6.25 -18.64
CA LEU A 156 12.45 -7.51 -19.31
C LEU A 156 13.44 -7.79 -20.44
N ASP A 157 13.80 -6.80 -21.26
CA ASP A 157 14.81 -6.99 -22.32
C ASP A 157 16.20 -7.34 -21.75
N GLU A 158 16.55 -6.80 -20.58
CA GLU A 158 17.83 -7.07 -19.90
C GLU A 158 17.92 -8.50 -19.34
N ILE A 159 16.84 -8.98 -18.71
CA ILE A 159 16.85 -10.22 -17.92
C ILE A 159 16.19 -11.42 -18.61
N ALA A 160 15.48 -11.23 -19.73
CA ALA A 160 14.66 -12.30 -20.33
C ALA A 160 15.45 -13.58 -20.63
N ALA A 161 16.71 -13.44 -21.05
CA ALA A 161 17.59 -14.57 -21.33
C ALA A 161 18.04 -15.36 -20.08
N ASP A 162 17.91 -14.76 -18.89
CA ASP A 162 18.26 -15.36 -17.60
C ASP A 162 17.04 -16.00 -16.90
N ILE A 163 15.84 -15.86 -17.46
CA ILE A 163 14.60 -16.46 -16.91
C ILE A 163 14.51 -17.94 -17.26
N GLU A 164 14.64 -18.78 -16.23
CA GLU A 164 14.47 -20.23 -16.29
C GLU A 164 13.08 -20.72 -15.81
N ASP A 165 12.77 -22.00 -16.05
CA ASP A 165 11.47 -22.66 -15.72
C ASP A 165 11.08 -22.59 -14.25
N ARG A 166 12.06 -22.46 -13.35
CA ARG A 166 11.82 -22.36 -11.90
C ARG A 166 11.19 -21.03 -11.51
N HIS A 167 11.42 -19.96 -12.27
CA HIS A 167 11.09 -18.61 -11.83
C HIS A 167 9.60 -18.33 -11.94
N ILE A 168 9.06 -17.68 -10.92
CA ILE A 168 7.73 -17.05 -10.95
C ILE A 168 7.95 -15.54 -10.98
N VAL A 169 7.61 -14.91 -12.10
CA VAL A 169 7.76 -13.47 -12.29
C VAL A 169 6.50 -12.76 -11.79
N VAL A 170 6.62 -12.02 -10.70
CA VAL A 170 5.51 -11.30 -10.07
C VAL A 170 5.63 -9.80 -10.39
N SER A 171 4.76 -9.27 -11.23
CA SER A 171 4.76 -7.84 -11.57
C SER A 171 3.91 -7.03 -10.60
N CYS A 172 4.52 -6.06 -9.93
CA CYS A 172 3.81 -5.09 -9.08
C CYS A 172 3.60 -3.72 -9.75
N ALA A 173 3.94 -3.60 -11.04
CA ALA A 173 3.87 -2.35 -11.76
C ALA A 173 2.42 -2.01 -12.17
N ALA A 174 1.95 -0.84 -11.75
CA ALA A 174 0.61 -0.35 -12.08
C ALA A 174 0.42 -0.20 -13.61
N GLY A 175 -0.67 -0.76 -14.13
CA GLY A 175 -1.01 -0.69 -15.55
C GLY A 175 -0.11 -1.51 -16.48
N VAL A 176 0.71 -2.42 -15.97
CA VAL A 176 1.48 -3.34 -16.84
C VAL A 176 0.77 -4.68 -16.88
N THR A 177 0.31 -5.08 -18.07
CA THR A 177 -0.48 -6.31 -18.24
C THR A 177 0.38 -7.55 -18.24
N ILE A 178 -0.22 -8.67 -17.85
CA ILE A 178 0.39 -10.00 -18.00
C ILE A 178 0.77 -10.24 -19.45
N SER A 179 -0.14 -9.96 -20.39
CA SER A 179 0.09 -10.11 -21.83
C SER A 179 1.33 -9.33 -22.33
N SER A 180 1.54 -8.10 -21.85
CA SER A 180 2.71 -7.29 -22.24
C SER A 180 4.04 -7.90 -21.77
N ILE A 181 4.04 -8.54 -20.59
CA ILE A 181 5.21 -9.17 -19.99
C ILE A 181 5.49 -10.50 -20.69
N GLU A 182 4.48 -11.38 -20.80
CA GLU A 182 4.58 -12.67 -21.46
C GLU A 182 5.09 -12.52 -22.89
N LYS A 183 4.53 -11.57 -23.66
CA LYS A 183 4.96 -11.31 -25.04
C LYS A 183 6.46 -11.03 -25.17
N LYS A 184 7.07 -10.37 -24.20
CA LYS A 184 8.52 -10.13 -24.19
C LYS A 184 9.31 -11.35 -23.73
N LEU A 185 8.85 -12.04 -22.69
CA LEU A 185 9.54 -13.20 -22.13
C LEU A 185 9.49 -14.43 -23.04
N THR A 186 8.38 -14.65 -23.77
CA THR A 186 8.20 -15.78 -24.70
C THR A 186 9.23 -15.80 -25.84
N ALA A 187 9.88 -14.67 -26.13
CA ALA A 187 10.99 -14.64 -27.09
C ALA A 187 12.23 -15.43 -26.64
N PHE A 188 12.38 -15.67 -25.33
CA PHE A 188 13.53 -16.37 -24.73
C PHE A 188 13.13 -17.62 -23.97
N GLN A 189 11.95 -17.61 -23.36
CA GLN A 189 11.44 -18.69 -22.52
C GLN A 189 10.01 -19.04 -22.96
N PRO A 190 9.74 -20.20 -23.60
CA PRO A 190 8.45 -20.48 -24.24
C PRO A 190 7.22 -20.47 -23.32
N ALA A 191 7.39 -20.79 -22.02
CA ALA A 191 6.29 -20.84 -21.05
C ALA A 191 6.63 -20.06 -19.77
N PRO A 192 6.72 -18.71 -19.83
CA PRO A 192 7.11 -17.91 -18.68
C PRO A 192 5.96 -17.84 -17.65
N LYS A 193 6.24 -18.21 -16.40
CA LYS A 193 5.26 -18.12 -15.31
C LYS A 193 5.18 -16.67 -14.82
N VAL A 194 4.13 -15.97 -15.21
CA VAL A 194 3.89 -14.58 -14.85
C VAL A 194 2.66 -14.47 -13.96
N ILE A 195 2.74 -13.67 -12.89
CA ILE A 195 1.60 -13.29 -12.07
C ILE A 195 1.61 -11.77 -11.95
N ARG A 196 0.47 -11.12 -12.22
CA ARG A 196 0.31 -9.70 -11.95
C ARG A 196 -0.25 -9.53 -10.55
N CYS A 197 0.38 -8.67 -9.76
CA CYS A 197 0.03 -8.43 -8.37
C CYS A 197 -0.18 -6.92 -8.16
N MET A 198 -1.20 -6.56 -7.40
CA MET A 198 -1.43 -5.20 -6.96
C MET A 198 -1.51 -5.21 -5.44
N THR A 199 -0.62 -4.47 -4.79
CA THR A 199 -0.57 -4.35 -3.33
C THR A 199 -0.29 -2.91 -2.91
N ASN A 200 -0.29 -2.63 -1.62
CA ASN A 200 -0.13 -1.29 -1.07
C ASN A 200 0.92 -1.25 0.06
N THR A 201 1.34 -0.04 0.45
CA THR A 201 2.42 0.14 1.45
C THR A 201 2.13 -0.40 2.86
N PRO A 202 0.87 -0.52 3.33
CA PRO A 202 0.54 -1.19 4.61
C PRO A 202 1.02 -2.63 4.78
N VAL A 203 1.52 -3.31 3.74
CA VAL A 203 2.24 -4.60 3.90
C VAL A 203 3.41 -4.52 4.89
N VAL A 204 3.98 -3.32 5.09
CA VAL A 204 5.06 -3.06 6.06
C VAL A 204 4.65 -3.31 7.51
N VAL A 205 3.35 -3.22 7.82
CA VAL A 205 2.75 -3.53 9.13
C VAL A 205 1.86 -4.77 9.06
N ARG A 206 1.96 -5.55 7.98
CA ARG A 206 1.20 -6.79 7.74
C ARG A 206 -0.31 -6.61 7.63
N GLU A 207 -0.76 -5.41 7.25
CA GLU A 207 -2.17 -5.08 7.00
C GLU A 207 -2.34 -4.61 5.55
N GLY A 208 -1.59 -5.21 4.63
CA GLY A 208 -1.70 -4.95 3.21
C GLY A 208 -3.02 -5.43 2.63
N ALA A 209 -3.43 -4.84 1.51
CA ALA A 209 -4.51 -5.36 0.68
C ALA A 209 -3.95 -5.68 -0.69
N THR A 210 -3.89 -6.98 -0.99
CA THR A 210 -3.28 -7.51 -2.20
C THR A 210 -4.31 -8.25 -3.03
N VAL A 211 -4.27 -8.03 -4.34
CA VAL A 211 -4.93 -8.90 -5.31
C VAL A 211 -3.91 -9.39 -6.33
N TYR A 212 -4.16 -10.55 -6.92
CA TYR A 212 -3.34 -11.06 -8.01
C TYR A 212 -4.17 -11.72 -9.11
N ALA A 213 -3.62 -11.76 -10.32
CA ALA A 213 -4.14 -12.50 -11.46
C ALA A 213 -3.02 -13.36 -12.06
N THR A 214 -3.32 -14.63 -12.34
CA THR A 214 -2.36 -15.59 -12.89
C THR A 214 -2.25 -15.47 -14.41
N GLY A 215 -1.03 -15.54 -14.94
CA GLY A 215 -0.78 -15.55 -16.38
C GLY A 215 -1.09 -16.88 -17.04
N THR A 216 -0.91 -16.90 -18.36
CA THR A 216 -1.27 -18.02 -19.25
C THR A 216 -0.54 -19.31 -18.88
N HIS A 217 0.70 -19.20 -18.42
CA HIS A 217 1.58 -20.34 -18.12
C HIS A 217 1.84 -20.55 -16.63
N ALA A 218 1.24 -19.73 -15.76
CA ALA A 218 1.31 -19.93 -14.32
C ALA A 218 0.49 -21.16 -13.92
N GLN A 219 1.06 -22.02 -13.10
CA GLN A 219 0.37 -23.21 -12.60
C GLN A 219 -0.47 -22.83 -11.36
N VAL A 220 -1.45 -23.67 -11.03
CA VAL A 220 -2.32 -23.44 -9.85
C VAL A 220 -1.50 -23.36 -8.56
N GLU A 221 -0.41 -24.11 -8.49
CA GLU A 221 0.51 -24.11 -7.34
C GLU A 221 1.29 -22.79 -7.24
N ASP A 222 1.58 -22.12 -8.36
CA ASP A 222 2.26 -20.82 -8.38
C ASP A 222 1.37 -19.73 -7.79
N GLY A 223 0.07 -19.75 -8.13
CA GLY A 223 -0.95 -18.85 -7.55
C GLY A 223 -1.09 -19.06 -6.04
N ARG A 224 -1.25 -20.32 -5.60
CA ARG A 224 -1.33 -20.67 -4.17
C ARG A 224 -0.09 -20.25 -3.38
N LEU A 225 1.10 -20.42 -3.96
CA LEU A 225 2.35 -20.00 -3.33
C LEU A 225 2.37 -18.48 -3.14
N LEU A 226 1.97 -17.71 -4.15
CA LEU A 226 1.91 -16.26 -4.03
C LEU A 226 0.85 -15.83 -3.01
N GLU A 227 -0.33 -16.45 -3.01
CA GLU A 227 -1.40 -16.17 -2.05
C GLU A 227 -0.93 -16.44 -0.62
N GLN A 228 -0.24 -17.56 -0.36
CA GLN A 228 0.33 -17.87 0.94
C GLN A 228 1.41 -16.85 1.36
N LEU A 229 2.29 -16.46 0.43
CA LEU A 229 3.35 -15.51 0.69
C LEU A 229 2.78 -14.11 1.00
N MET A 230 1.88 -13.61 0.15
CA MET A 230 1.27 -12.29 0.30
C MET A 230 0.25 -12.26 1.45
N GLY A 231 -0.41 -13.38 1.74
CA GLY A 231 -1.28 -13.56 2.91
C GLY A 231 -0.56 -13.37 4.25
N SER A 232 0.77 -13.58 4.29
CA SER A 232 1.56 -13.34 5.51
C SER A 232 1.71 -11.85 5.88
N VAL A 233 1.48 -10.96 4.89
CA VAL A 233 1.64 -9.50 5.01
C VAL A 233 0.34 -8.72 4.80
N GLY A 234 -0.81 -9.40 4.79
CA GLY A 234 -2.13 -8.78 4.73
C GLY A 234 -3.17 -9.64 4.05
N PHE A 235 -4.29 -9.03 3.66
CA PHE A 235 -5.31 -9.65 2.84
C PHE A 235 -4.77 -9.96 1.44
N CYS A 236 -5.02 -11.17 0.94
CA CYS A 236 -4.68 -11.57 -0.42
C CYS A 236 -5.83 -12.39 -1.01
N THR A 237 -6.17 -12.14 -2.28
CA THR A 237 -7.15 -12.93 -3.03
C THR A 237 -6.83 -12.88 -4.52
N GLU A 238 -7.20 -13.94 -5.23
CA GLU A 238 -7.20 -13.97 -6.68
C GLU A 238 -8.35 -13.13 -7.24
N VAL A 239 -8.11 -12.46 -8.37
CA VAL A 239 -9.09 -11.69 -9.15
C VAL A 239 -8.80 -11.82 -10.64
N GLU A 240 -9.81 -11.53 -11.46
CA GLU A 240 -9.60 -11.33 -12.89
C GLU A 240 -8.72 -10.10 -13.15
N GLU A 241 -7.83 -10.19 -14.17
CA GLU A 241 -6.84 -9.14 -14.45
C GLU A 241 -7.49 -7.77 -14.73
N ASP A 242 -8.66 -7.76 -15.37
CA ASP A 242 -9.39 -6.54 -15.76
C ASP A 242 -9.89 -5.72 -14.56
N LEU A 243 -10.01 -6.33 -13.38
CA LEU A 243 -10.38 -5.67 -12.13
C LEU A 243 -9.20 -4.97 -11.46
N ILE A 244 -7.95 -5.33 -11.77
CA ILE A 244 -6.76 -4.85 -11.05
C ILE A 244 -6.61 -3.32 -11.14
N ASP A 245 -6.98 -2.70 -12.25
CA ASP A 245 -6.91 -1.24 -12.40
C ASP A 245 -7.90 -0.52 -11.47
N ALA A 246 -9.09 -1.10 -11.27
CA ALA A 246 -10.07 -0.59 -10.32
C ALA A 246 -9.60 -0.79 -8.88
N VAL A 247 -9.01 -1.96 -8.58
CA VAL A 247 -8.41 -2.25 -7.27
C VAL A 247 -7.29 -1.25 -6.94
N THR A 248 -6.47 -0.89 -7.93
CA THR A 248 -5.43 0.13 -7.78
C THR A 248 -6.01 1.46 -7.29
N GLY A 249 -7.16 1.88 -7.84
CA GLY A 249 -7.84 3.09 -7.41
C GLY A 249 -8.45 3.03 -6.01
N LEU A 250 -8.78 1.84 -5.53
CA LEU A 250 -9.37 1.64 -4.21
C LEU A 250 -8.32 1.33 -3.13
N SER A 251 -7.71 0.15 -3.17
CA SER A 251 -6.78 -0.32 -2.12
C SER A 251 -5.35 0.14 -2.34
N GLY A 252 -4.95 0.39 -3.59
CA GLY A 252 -3.62 0.89 -3.92
C GLY A 252 -3.39 2.33 -3.47
N SER A 253 -4.25 3.23 -3.95
CA SER A 253 -4.25 4.65 -3.58
C SER A 253 -4.94 4.93 -2.24
N GLY A 254 -5.76 3.99 -1.74
CA GLY A 254 -6.52 4.07 -0.49
C GLY A 254 -5.74 4.59 0.74
N PRO A 255 -4.52 4.09 1.02
CA PRO A 255 -3.71 4.59 2.13
C PRO A 255 -3.45 6.09 2.07
N ALA A 256 -3.23 6.66 0.86
CA ALA A 256 -3.03 8.10 0.71
C ALA A 256 -4.30 8.90 1.05
N TYR A 257 -5.48 8.36 0.71
CA TYR A 257 -6.76 8.96 1.11
C TYR A 257 -6.92 8.95 2.63
N ALA A 258 -6.58 7.83 3.28
CA ALA A 258 -6.62 7.69 4.73
C ALA A 258 -5.65 8.65 5.42
N PHE A 259 -4.41 8.79 4.95
CA PHE A 259 -3.45 9.73 5.52
C PHE A 259 -3.91 11.19 5.37
N THR A 260 -4.48 11.55 4.22
CA THR A 260 -5.06 12.89 4.00
C THR A 260 -6.20 13.16 4.98
N ALA A 261 -7.09 12.18 5.20
CA ALA A 261 -8.19 12.29 6.16
C ALA A 261 -7.68 12.40 7.61
N LEU A 262 -6.66 11.61 7.99
CA LEU A 262 -6.08 11.63 9.33
C LEU A 262 -5.44 12.98 9.66
N ASP A 263 -4.75 13.58 8.69
CA ASP A 263 -4.15 14.90 8.84
C ASP A 263 -5.22 15.98 9.08
N ALA A 264 -6.28 15.97 8.27
CA ALA A 264 -7.42 16.88 8.40
C ALA A 264 -8.22 16.67 9.71
N LEU A 265 -8.44 15.42 10.13
CA LEU A 265 -9.09 15.10 11.41
C LEU A 265 -8.25 15.61 12.59
N ALA A 266 -6.94 15.48 12.52
CA ALA A 266 -6.04 16.00 13.54
C ALA A 266 -6.06 17.53 13.58
N ASP A 267 -6.12 18.22 12.43
CA ASP A 267 -6.31 19.68 12.37
C ASP A 267 -7.64 20.11 12.99
N GLY A 268 -8.72 19.38 12.69
CA GLY A 268 -10.02 19.60 13.31
C GLY A 268 -9.97 19.43 14.84
N GLY A 269 -9.30 18.38 15.33
CA GLY A 269 -9.10 18.15 16.76
C GLY A 269 -8.31 19.28 17.43
N VAL A 270 -7.23 19.75 16.80
CA VAL A 270 -6.44 20.88 17.29
C VAL A 270 -7.25 22.17 17.32
N LYS A 271 -8.04 22.43 16.28
CA LYS A 271 -8.96 23.57 16.23
C LYS A 271 -9.96 23.57 17.39
N MET A 272 -10.34 22.39 17.88
CA MET A 272 -11.22 22.21 19.04
C MET A 272 -10.46 22.09 20.39
N GLY A 273 -9.15 22.34 20.40
CA GLY A 273 -8.34 22.44 21.62
C GLY A 273 -7.53 21.20 22.00
N LEU A 274 -7.51 20.14 21.18
CA LEU A 274 -6.68 18.96 21.46
C LEU A 274 -5.21 19.21 21.14
N PRO A 275 -4.25 18.69 21.94
CA PRO A 275 -2.85 18.67 21.54
C PRO A 275 -2.65 17.83 20.27
N ARG A 276 -1.82 18.32 19.34
CA ARG A 276 -1.60 17.69 18.02
C ARG A 276 -1.29 16.20 18.10
N ARG A 277 -0.36 15.80 18.97
CA ARG A 277 0.04 14.39 19.15
C ARG A 277 -1.13 13.50 19.58
N LEU A 278 -2.00 14.01 20.46
CA LEU A 278 -3.18 13.28 20.91
C LEU A 278 -4.23 13.19 19.79
N ALA A 279 -4.49 14.29 19.08
CA ALA A 279 -5.46 14.34 17.99
C ALA A 279 -5.12 13.34 16.87
N VAL A 280 -3.86 13.30 16.43
CA VAL A 280 -3.38 12.32 15.43
C VAL A 280 -3.61 10.88 15.90
N ARG A 281 -3.26 10.58 17.16
CA ARG A 281 -3.38 9.22 17.70
C ARG A 281 -4.84 8.78 17.84
N LEU A 282 -5.72 9.66 18.30
CA LEU A 282 -7.16 9.38 18.41
C LEU A 282 -7.80 9.17 17.04
N GLY A 283 -7.47 10.02 16.05
CA GLY A 283 -7.94 9.86 14.68
C GLY A 283 -7.50 8.53 14.06
N ALA A 284 -6.22 8.18 14.19
CA ALA A 284 -5.68 6.92 13.70
C ALA A 284 -6.36 5.70 14.35
N GLN A 285 -6.55 5.74 15.66
CA GLN A 285 -7.22 4.67 16.40
C GLN A 285 -8.70 4.52 16.01
N ALA A 286 -9.39 5.63 15.75
CA ALA A 286 -10.78 5.62 15.30
C ALA A 286 -10.94 4.98 13.92
N LEU A 287 -10.07 5.32 12.96
CA LEU A 287 -10.10 4.72 11.62
C LEU A 287 -9.77 3.22 11.66
N LEU A 288 -8.73 2.83 12.42
CA LEU A 288 -8.37 1.42 12.60
C LEU A 288 -9.53 0.63 13.19
N GLY A 289 -10.14 1.13 14.27
CA GLY A 289 -11.25 0.47 14.93
C GLY A 289 -12.47 0.33 14.03
N ALA A 290 -12.84 1.39 13.31
CA ALA A 290 -13.98 1.38 12.39
C ALA A 290 -13.78 0.40 11.22
N ALA A 291 -12.57 0.36 10.64
CA ALA A 291 -12.24 -0.59 9.58
C ALA A 291 -12.30 -2.03 10.09
N LYS A 292 -11.70 -2.31 11.25
CA LYS A 292 -11.73 -3.64 11.86
C LYS A 292 -13.16 -4.11 12.18
N MET A 293 -14.00 -3.22 12.72
CA MET A 293 -15.42 -3.53 12.98
C MET A 293 -16.18 -3.92 11.71
N LEU A 294 -15.86 -3.30 10.57
CA LEU A 294 -16.49 -3.65 9.30
C LEU A 294 -15.98 -5.00 8.76
N LEU A 295 -14.68 -5.28 8.89
CA LEU A 295 -14.10 -6.55 8.44
C LEU A 295 -14.59 -7.76 9.24
N ASP A 296 -14.80 -7.59 10.54
CA ASP A 296 -15.26 -8.65 11.45
C ASP A 296 -16.80 -8.80 11.48
N SER A 297 -17.54 -7.98 10.71
CA SER A 297 -19.00 -7.93 10.72
C SER A 297 -19.61 -8.22 9.35
N GLU A 298 -20.75 -8.89 9.32
CA GLU A 298 -21.55 -9.08 8.10
C GLU A 298 -22.48 -7.88 7.80
N GLN A 299 -22.48 -6.85 8.66
CA GLN A 299 -23.36 -5.70 8.52
C GLN A 299 -22.87 -4.72 7.44
N HIS A 300 -23.81 -4.15 6.69
CA HIS A 300 -23.52 -3.06 5.74
C HIS A 300 -22.92 -1.83 6.48
N PRO A 301 -21.94 -1.11 5.90
CA PRO A 301 -21.33 0.07 6.55
C PRO A 301 -22.34 1.18 6.90
N GLY A 302 -23.44 1.28 6.14
CA GLY A 302 -24.56 2.17 6.48
C GLY A 302 -25.23 1.84 7.81
N GLN A 303 -25.34 0.55 8.14
CA GLN A 303 -25.91 0.09 9.41
C GLN A 303 -24.95 0.36 10.57
N LEU A 304 -23.64 0.10 10.41
CA LEU A 304 -22.64 0.43 11.42
C LEU A 304 -22.62 1.94 11.71
N LYS A 305 -22.75 2.78 10.67
CA LYS A 305 -22.92 4.23 10.81
C LYS A 305 -24.14 4.58 11.67
N ASP A 306 -25.29 3.96 11.41
CA ASP A 306 -26.53 4.23 12.16
C ASP A 306 -26.41 3.80 13.63
N ASN A 307 -25.73 2.68 13.91
CA ASN A 307 -25.50 2.21 15.27
C ASN A 307 -24.65 3.19 16.11
N VAL A 308 -23.84 4.05 15.48
CA VAL A 308 -23.06 5.11 16.16
C VAL A 308 -23.86 6.41 16.31
N CYS A 309 -24.92 6.61 15.53
CA CYS A 309 -25.70 7.84 15.50
C CYS A 309 -26.88 7.79 16.47
N SER A 310 -26.74 8.38 17.65
CA SER A 310 -27.90 8.60 18.53
C SER A 310 -28.83 9.70 17.98
N PRO A 311 -30.16 9.56 18.13
CA PRO A 311 -31.11 10.59 17.73
C PRO A 311 -30.81 11.95 18.39
N GLY A 312 -30.65 13.00 17.59
CA GLY A 312 -30.27 14.34 18.06
C GLY A 312 -28.83 14.47 18.56
N GLY A 313 -28.01 13.43 18.42
CA GLY A 313 -26.64 13.39 18.92
C GLY A 313 -25.64 14.21 18.10
N ALA A 314 -24.41 14.31 18.62
CA ALA A 314 -23.33 15.05 17.95
C ALA A 314 -22.95 14.45 16.59
N THR A 315 -22.91 13.11 16.48
CA THR A 315 -22.48 12.41 15.26
C THR A 315 -23.35 12.74 14.05
N ILE A 316 -24.68 12.77 14.20
CA ILE A 316 -25.56 13.03 13.06
C ILE A 316 -25.44 14.47 12.54
N HIS A 317 -25.15 15.44 13.42
CA HIS A 317 -24.85 16.81 13.01
C HIS A 317 -23.52 16.91 12.25
N ALA A 318 -22.49 16.16 12.67
CA ALA A 318 -21.23 16.08 11.95
C ALA A 318 -21.39 15.40 10.58
N LEU A 319 -22.18 14.33 10.48
CA LEU A 319 -22.47 13.69 9.20
C LEU A 319 -23.22 14.63 8.25
N HIS A 320 -24.18 15.42 8.75
CA HIS A 320 -24.92 16.37 7.92
C HIS A 320 -24.00 17.39 7.22
N VAL A 321 -22.96 17.90 7.88
CA VAL A 321 -22.00 18.82 7.24
C VAL A 321 -21.09 18.12 6.23
N LEU A 322 -20.73 16.85 6.46
CA LEU A 322 -19.97 16.06 5.48
C LEU A 322 -20.79 15.80 4.22
N GLU A 323 -22.07 15.45 4.37
CA GLU A 323 -22.97 15.25 3.23
C GLU A 323 -23.24 16.57 2.48
N SER A 324 -23.39 17.69 3.21
CA SER A 324 -23.56 19.02 2.60
C SER A 324 -22.37 19.43 1.73
N GLY A 325 -21.16 18.94 2.05
CA GLY A 325 -19.94 19.17 1.27
C GLY A 325 -19.68 18.14 0.17
N GLY A 326 -20.56 17.14 -0.02
CA GLY A 326 -20.35 16.09 -1.02
C GLY A 326 -19.21 15.15 -0.69
N PHE A 327 -18.96 14.83 0.59
CA PHE A 327 -17.84 13.97 1.00
C PHE A 327 -17.75 12.64 0.23
N ARG A 328 -18.89 11.99 -0.02
CA ARG A 328 -18.95 10.71 -0.73
C ARG A 328 -18.54 10.82 -2.21
N SER A 329 -18.98 11.89 -2.88
CA SER A 329 -18.65 12.07 -4.30
C SER A 329 -17.16 12.31 -4.49
N LEU A 330 -16.50 13.01 -3.57
CA LEU A 330 -15.04 13.20 -3.61
C LEU A 330 -14.27 11.87 -3.56
N LEU A 331 -14.72 10.92 -2.73
CA LEU A 331 -14.10 9.60 -2.65
C LEU A 331 -14.32 8.78 -3.92
N ILE A 332 -15.54 8.84 -4.49
CA ILE A 332 -15.85 8.18 -5.78
C ILE A 332 -14.97 8.75 -6.89
N ASN A 333 -14.87 10.09 -6.98
CA ASN A 333 -14.04 10.77 -7.97
C ASN A 333 -12.55 10.41 -7.81
N ALA A 334 -12.06 10.25 -6.58
CA ALA A 334 -10.68 9.86 -6.32
C ALA A 334 -10.37 8.45 -6.84
N VAL A 335 -11.25 7.49 -6.56
CA VAL A 335 -11.13 6.11 -7.06
C VAL A 335 -11.18 6.07 -8.58
N GLU A 336 -12.15 6.78 -9.18
CA GLU A 336 -12.30 6.90 -10.63
C GLU A 336 -11.04 7.49 -11.27
N ALA A 337 -10.57 8.65 -10.80
CA ALA A 337 -9.39 9.31 -11.35
C ALA A 337 -8.13 8.43 -11.26
N SER A 338 -7.94 7.71 -10.14
CA SER A 338 -6.81 6.79 -9.98
C SER A 338 -6.89 5.58 -10.92
N CYS A 339 -8.09 5.02 -11.12
CA CYS A 339 -8.32 3.93 -12.06
C CYS A 339 -8.09 4.38 -13.51
N ILE A 340 -8.68 5.51 -13.92
CA ILE A 340 -8.49 6.08 -15.27
C ILE A 340 -7.01 6.33 -15.53
N ARG A 341 -6.29 6.94 -14.57
CA ARG A 341 -4.86 7.21 -14.75
C ARG A 341 -4.04 5.93 -14.89
N THR A 342 -4.42 4.86 -14.20
CA THR A 342 -3.75 3.55 -14.32
C THR A 342 -3.91 2.97 -15.74
N ARG A 343 -5.13 3.04 -16.29
CA ARG A 343 -5.41 2.65 -17.69
C ARG A 343 -4.69 3.52 -18.71
N GLU A 344 -4.58 4.82 -18.45
CA GLU A 344 -3.79 5.72 -19.30
C GLU A 344 -2.31 5.31 -19.31
N LEU A 345 -1.71 5.06 -18.15
CA LEU A 345 -0.31 4.63 -18.04
C LEU A 345 -0.05 3.33 -18.81
N GLN A 346 -0.98 2.39 -18.75
CA GLN A 346 -0.95 1.17 -19.56
C GLN A 346 -0.96 1.49 -21.06
N SER A 347 -1.95 2.28 -21.50
CA SER A 347 -2.10 2.63 -22.91
C SER A 347 -0.89 3.41 -23.46
N MET A 348 -0.24 4.22 -22.63
CA MET A 348 0.98 4.94 -22.98
C MET A 348 2.15 3.97 -23.17
N ALA A 349 2.30 2.99 -22.27
CA ALA A 349 3.32 1.95 -22.39
C ALA A 349 3.13 1.07 -23.63
N ASP A 350 1.89 0.76 -24.00
CA ASP A 350 1.57 -0.03 -25.19
C ASP A 350 1.80 0.75 -26.51
N ARG A 351 1.53 2.07 -26.50
CA ARG A 351 1.69 2.95 -27.67
C ARG A 351 3.12 3.39 -27.89
N GLU A 352 3.89 3.57 -26.82
CA GLU A 352 5.32 3.83 -26.93
C GLU A 352 6.02 2.56 -27.41
N LYS A 353 6.12 2.40 -28.74
CA LYS A 353 7.37 1.93 -29.34
C LYS A 353 8.47 2.89 -28.87
N VAL A 354 9.02 2.68 -27.67
CA VAL A 354 9.92 3.66 -27.05
C VAL A 354 11.11 3.89 -27.97
N SER A 355 11.19 5.10 -28.54
CA SER A 355 12.35 5.47 -29.34
C SER A 355 13.56 5.70 -28.41
N PRO A 356 14.78 5.31 -28.80
CA PRO A 356 15.99 5.53 -28.01
C PRO A 356 16.28 7.00 -27.66
N ALA A 357 15.57 7.95 -28.27
CA ALA A 357 15.77 9.39 -28.08
C ALA A 357 15.18 9.92 -26.75
N ALA A 358 14.12 9.31 -26.22
CA ALA A 358 13.58 9.68 -24.90
C ALA A 358 14.56 9.36 -23.77
N ILE A 359 15.46 8.40 -24.00
CA ILE A 359 16.48 7.92 -23.05
C ILE A 359 17.62 8.94 -22.87
N LYS A 360 18.03 9.64 -23.93
CA LYS A 360 19.14 10.61 -23.83
C LYS A 360 18.78 11.82 -22.98
N LYS A 361 17.51 12.23 -22.92
CA LYS A 361 17.09 13.43 -22.18
C LYS A 361 17.19 13.22 -20.67
N THR A 362 16.74 12.07 -20.16
CA THR A 362 16.77 11.73 -18.73
C THR A 362 18.18 11.45 -18.21
N ILE A 363 19.09 10.95 -19.05
CA ILE A 363 20.49 10.69 -18.69
C ILE A 363 21.33 11.98 -18.80
N LEU A 364 21.17 12.80 -19.86
CA LEU A 364 21.89 14.08 -19.96
C LEU A 364 21.46 15.09 -18.90
N ASP A 365 20.19 15.11 -18.51
CA ASP A 365 19.72 16.05 -17.49
C ASP A 365 20.31 15.74 -16.11
N LYS A 366 20.65 14.46 -15.82
CA LYS A 366 21.42 14.07 -14.61
C LYS A 366 22.91 14.40 -14.72
N VAL A 367 23.54 14.15 -15.88
CA VAL A 367 24.98 14.44 -16.08
C VAL A 367 25.29 15.95 -16.03
N LYS A 368 24.31 16.80 -16.38
CA LYS A 368 24.45 18.27 -16.27
C LYS A 368 24.28 18.81 -14.85
N LEU A 369 23.71 18.04 -13.92
CA LEU A 369 23.51 18.47 -12.54
C LEU A 369 24.67 18.03 -11.60
N ASP A 370 25.47 17.03 -12.01
CA ASP A 370 26.48 16.40 -11.14
C ASP A 370 27.95 16.69 -11.51
N SER A 371 28.25 17.69 -12.35
CA SER A 371 29.64 18.13 -12.57
C SER A 371 29.98 19.41 -11.77
N PRO A 372 30.91 19.36 -10.78
CA PRO A 372 31.42 20.55 -10.12
C PRO A 372 32.67 21.11 -10.83
N SER A 373 32.92 22.40 -10.60
CA SER A 373 34.05 23.25 -11.07
C SER A 373 33.90 23.79 -12.50
N GLY A 374 34.31 25.02 -12.82
CA GLY A 374 35.08 26.01 -12.09
C GLY A 374 35.35 27.19 -13.02
N THR A 375 35.59 28.35 -12.41
CA THR A 375 36.24 29.54 -12.96
C THR A 375 37.30 29.24 -14.02
N SER A 376 37.35 30.01 -15.12
CA SER A 376 38.57 30.69 -15.61
C SER A 376 38.47 31.24 -17.07
N LEU A 377 38.79 32.54 -17.18
CA LEU A 377 39.54 33.24 -18.23
C LEU A 377 39.01 33.30 -19.69
N ALA A 378 38.62 34.53 -20.07
CA ALA A 378 38.52 34.98 -21.46
C ALA A 378 39.91 35.39 -22.02
N PRO A 379 40.23 35.09 -23.30
CA PRO A 379 41.42 35.62 -23.94
C PRO A 379 41.13 36.93 -24.69
N SER A 380 42.07 37.84 -24.54
CA SER A 380 42.20 39.13 -25.20
C SER A 380 42.63 39.02 -26.67
N GLY A 381 42.14 39.95 -27.50
CA GLY A 381 42.92 40.57 -28.58
C GLY A 381 42.42 40.33 -30.00
N HIS A 382 41.74 41.33 -30.58
CA HIS A 382 42.34 42.09 -31.68
C HIS A 382 41.59 43.40 -31.93
N SER A 383 42.39 44.46 -31.96
CA SER A 383 42.14 45.86 -32.25
C SER A 383 41.53 46.13 -33.64
N LYS A 384 40.64 47.12 -33.73
CA LYS A 384 40.64 48.12 -34.81
C LYS A 384 39.85 49.39 -34.41
N LEU A 385 40.62 50.47 -34.23
CA LEU A 385 40.38 51.86 -34.67
C LEU A 385 39.13 52.63 -34.16
N LEU A 386 39.40 53.53 -33.21
CA LEU A 386 38.73 54.81 -32.89
C LEU A 386 38.65 55.77 -34.13
N PRO A 387 37.94 56.92 -34.13
CA PRO A 387 37.65 57.77 -32.95
C PRO A 387 36.34 58.60 -32.92
N ARG A 388 36.20 59.38 -31.82
CA ARG A 388 35.41 60.62 -31.61
C ARG A 388 33.89 60.40 -31.40
N SER A 389 33.18 61.05 -30.47
CA SER A 389 33.39 62.29 -29.71
C SER A 389 32.29 62.40 -28.62
N MET A 390 32.62 63.08 -27.52
CA MET A 390 31.73 63.88 -26.63
C MET A 390 30.75 63.20 -25.65
N ALA A 391 31.13 63.31 -24.36
CA ALA A 391 30.26 63.56 -23.20
C ALA A 391 29.70 65.02 -23.25
N PRO A 392 28.86 65.53 -22.31
CA PRO A 392 28.54 65.01 -20.97
C PRO A 392 27.09 65.24 -20.46
N ALA A 393 26.89 64.89 -19.18
CA ALA A 393 25.88 65.40 -18.24
C ALA A 393 24.42 64.93 -18.50
N GLY A 394 23.59 64.62 -17.51
CA GLY A 394 23.65 64.81 -16.08
C GLY A 394 22.21 65.08 -15.59
N LYS A 395 21.75 64.28 -14.63
CA LYS A 395 20.73 64.54 -13.58
C LYS A 395 19.32 65.09 -13.94
N LYS A 396 18.38 64.56 -13.13
CA LYS A 396 17.02 65.03 -12.76
C LYS A 396 15.94 64.74 -13.81
N ASP A 397 14.75 64.24 -13.45
CA ASP A 397 14.01 64.26 -12.17
C ASP A 397 13.50 62.87 -11.73
#